data_AF-B8D2R0-F1
#
_entry.id   AF-B8D2R0-F1
#
_cell.length_a   1.000
_cell.length_b   1.000
_cell.length_c   1.000
_cell.angle_alpha   90.00
_cell.angle_beta   90.00
_cell.angle_gamma   90.00
#
_symmetry.space_group_name_H-M   'P 1'
#
loop_
_entity.id
_entity.type
_entity.pdbx_description
1 polymer ?
#
loop_
_entity_poly.entity_id
_entity_poly.type
_entity_poly.pdbx_seq_one_letter_code
_entity_poly.pdbx_strand_id
1 'polypeptide(L)'
;MKSVLRSLKEVVGEKLLVVPARDLAVRAGSARAINVVMLGVFNAHARLFADDVVYEAIKSVLPGRAGEVSVKAYELGKAFYAERAKSA
;
A
#
# COMPACT_ATOMS: atom_id res chain seq x y z
N MET A 1 1.69 -2.14 20.81
CA MET A 1 2.09 -1.75 19.43
C MET A 1 3.51 -1.17 19.36
N LYS A 2 3.89 -0.18 20.21
CA LYS A 2 5.27 0.34 20.25
C LYS A 2 6.34 -0.72 20.57
N SER A 3 6.01 -1.75 21.35
CA SER A 3 6.91 -2.87 21.67
C SER A 3 7.24 -3.73 20.44
N VAL A 4 6.23 -4.15 19.67
CA VAL A 4 6.41 -4.99 18.48
C VAL A 4 7.22 -4.27 17.41
N LEU A 5 6.92 -2.99 17.14
CA LEU A 5 7.68 -2.20 16.16
C LEU A 5 9.14 -2.01 16.57
N ARG A 6 9.41 -1.85 17.88
CA ARG A 6 10.78 -1.77 18.40
C ARG A 6 11.53 -3.08 18.13
N SER A 7 10.95 -4.22 18.50
CA SER A 7 11.59 -5.53 18.29
C SER A 7 11.79 -5.84 16.81
N LEU A 8 10.83 -5.50 15.94
CA LEU A 8 11.01 -5.64 14.49
C LEU A 8 12.13 -4.74 13.97
N LYS A 9 12.26 -3.51 14.48
CA LYS A 9 13.36 -2.62 14.08
C LYS A 9 14.72 -3.13 14.54
N GLU A 10 14.81 -3.72 15.72
CA GLU A 10 16.05 -4.34 16.24
C GLU A 10 16.50 -5.53 15.38
N VAL A 11 15.56 -6.37 14.92
CA VAL A 11 15.87 -7.57 14.14
C VAL A 11 16.05 -7.27 12.64
N VAL A 12 15.19 -6.42 12.07
CA VAL A 12 15.06 -6.23 10.61
C VAL A 12 15.76 -4.95 10.14
N GLY A 13 16.00 -4.00 11.04
CA GLY A 13 16.76 -2.77 10.77
C GLY A 13 16.16 -1.94 9.65
N GLU A 14 17.01 -1.49 8.73
CA GLU A 14 16.64 -0.64 7.58
C GLU A 14 15.75 -1.36 6.56
N LYS A 15 15.68 -2.70 6.60
CA LYS A 15 14.78 -3.48 5.73
C LYS A 15 13.32 -3.40 6.21
N LEU A 16 13.04 -2.80 7.37
CA LEU A 16 11.70 -2.62 7.89
C LEU A 16 11.03 -1.38 7.28
N LEU A 17 9.98 -1.60 6.49
CA LEU A 17 9.08 -0.54 6.05
C LEU A 17 7.80 -0.53 6.89
N VAL A 18 7.57 0.54 7.66
CA VAL A 18 6.33 0.73 8.42
C VAL A 18 5.34 1.55 7.59
N VAL A 19 4.22 0.95 7.21
CA VAL A 19 3.20 1.57 6.36
C VAL A 19 2.01 2.05 7.20
N PRO A 20 1.59 3.33 7.13
CA PRO A 20 0.36 3.82 7.76
C PRO A 20 -0.88 3.43 6.92
N ALA A 21 -1.07 2.14 6.68
CA ALA A 21 -1.98 1.64 5.65
C ALA A 21 -3.45 2.03 5.86
N ARG A 22 -3.90 2.05 7.13
CA ARG A 22 -5.27 2.46 7.48
C ARG A 22 -5.54 3.92 7.13
N ASP A 23 -4.59 4.80 7.42
CA ASP A 23 -4.74 6.25 7.17
C ASP A 23 -4.74 6.54 5.67
N LEU A 24 -3.87 5.85 4.92
CA LEU A 24 -3.88 5.90 3.45
C LEU A 24 -5.21 5.40 2.86
N ALA A 25 -5.76 4.31 3.39
CA ALA A 25 -7.05 3.78 2.95
C ALA A 25 -8.21 4.74 3.28
N VAL A 26 -8.20 5.36 4.46
CA VAL A 26 -9.17 6.41 4.82
C VAL A 26 -9.07 7.60 3.86
N ARG A 27 -7.85 8.07 3.53
CA ARG A 27 -7.62 9.12 2.52
C ARG A 27 -8.09 8.73 1.11
N ALA A 28 -8.05 7.44 0.78
CA ALA A 28 -8.60 6.92 -0.48
C ALA A 28 -10.14 6.97 -0.51
N GLY A 29 -10.80 7.02 0.66
CA GLY A 29 -12.24 7.09 0.80
C GLY A 29 -12.87 5.89 1.49
N SER A 30 -12.08 4.88 1.90
CA SER A 30 -12.59 3.78 2.72
C SER A 30 -11.48 3.06 3.49
N ALA A 31 -11.63 2.97 4.82
CA ALA A 31 -10.76 2.15 5.66
C ALA A 31 -10.73 0.65 5.24
N ARG A 32 -11.76 0.18 4.51
CA ARG A 32 -11.82 -1.20 3.99
C ARG A 32 -10.80 -1.48 2.89
N ALA A 33 -10.24 -0.45 2.24
CA ALA A 33 -9.24 -0.59 1.18
C ALA A 33 -7.79 -0.77 1.69
N ILE A 34 -7.61 -1.08 2.99
CA ILE A 34 -6.28 -1.23 3.61
C ILE A 34 -5.41 -2.29 2.95
N ASN A 35 -6.01 -3.39 2.52
CA ASN A 35 -5.32 -4.45 1.78
C ASN A 35 -4.80 -3.95 0.43
N VAL A 36 -5.56 -3.10 -0.25
CA VAL A 36 -5.19 -2.56 -1.56
C VAL A 36 -4.07 -1.51 -1.45
N VAL A 37 -4.02 -0.75 -0.34
CA VAL A 37 -2.84 0.06 0.00
C VAL A 37 -1.59 -0.81 0.11
N MET A 38 -1.67 -1.91 0.86
CA MET A 38 -0.53 -2.82 1.03
C MET A 38 -0.12 -3.48 -0.29
N LEU A 39 -1.07 -3.81 -1.16
CA LEU A 39 -0.79 -4.27 -2.52
C LEU A 39 0.00 -3.22 -3.32
N GLY A 40 -0.38 -1.95 -3.23
CA GLY A 40 0.34 -0.84 -3.88
C GLY A 40 1.77 -0.72 -3.39
N VAL A 41 1.98 -0.74 -2.07
CA VAL A 41 3.32 -0.72 -1.47
C VAL A 41 4.15 -1.90 -1.97
N PHE A 42 3.58 -3.10 -1.94
CA PHE A 42 4.30 -4.31 -2.29
C PHE A 42 4.63 -4.38 -3.79
N ASN A 43 3.70 -4.00 -4.68
CA ASN A 43 3.99 -3.97 -6.11
C ASN A 43 5.03 -2.91 -6.46
N ALA A 44 5.04 -1.75 -5.80
CA ALA A 44 6.10 -0.76 -5.98
C ALA A 44 7.48 -1.26 -5.54
N HIS A 45 7.54 -2.06 -4.47
CA HIS A 45 8.77 -2.68 -4.00
C HIS A 45 9.27 -3.79 -4.93
N ALA A 46 8.40 -4.77 -5.22
CA ALA A 46 8.78 -6.02 -5.87
C ALA A 46 8.61 -5.99 -7.39
N ARG A 47 7.95 -4.97 -7.95
CA ARG A 47 7.67 -4.80 -9.40
C ARG A 47 7.03 -6.06 -10.01
N LEU A 48 6.03 -6.60 -9.32
CA LEU A 48 5.41 -7.88 -9.68
C LEU A 48 4.60 -7.78 -10.98
N PHE A 49 3.89 -6.67 -11.16
CA PHE A 49 2.97 -6.47 -12.27
C PHE A 49 3.03 -5.03 -12.79
N ALA A 50 2.69 -4.85 -14.07
CA ALA A 50 2.42 -3.53 -14.63
C ALA A 50 1.15 -2.95 -14.00
N ASP A 51 1.10 -1.62 -13.86
CA ASP A 51 0.03 -0.96 -13.11
C ASP A 51 -1.35 -1.09 -13.74
N ASP A 52 -1.41 -1.00 -15.06
CA ASP A 52 -2.63 -1.20 -15.84
C ASP A 52 -3.25 -2.57 -15.56
N VAL A 53 -2.44 -3.64 -15.51
CA VAL A 53 -2.89 -4.99 -15.15
C VAL A 53 -3.49 -5.00 -13.74
N VAL A 54 -2.86 -4.32 -12.78
CA VAL A 54 -3.39 -4.24 -11.40
C VAL A 54 -4.68 -3.42 -11.35
N TYR A 55 -4.78 -2.32 -12.10
CA TYR A 55 -5.99 -1.51 -12.17
C TYR A 55 -7.17 -2.29 -12.73
N GLU A 56 -6.97 -3.03 -13.82
CA GLU A 56 -8.00 -3.88 -14.40
C GLU A 56 -8.39 -5.01 -13.46
N ALA A 57 -7.42 -5.64 -12.78
CA ALA A 57 -7.71 -6.66 -11.76
C ALA A 57 -8.58 -6.09 -10.62
N ILE A 58 -8.23 -4.92 -10.08
CA ILE A 58 -9.01 -4.26 -9.02
C ILE A 58 -10.44 -3.98 -9.49
N LYS A 59 -10.62 -3.38 -10.68
CA LYS A 59 -11.94 -3.02 -11.21
C LYS A 59 -12.79 -4.24 -11.57
N SER A 60 -12.16 -5.34 -12.00
CA SER A 60 -12.87 -6.58 -12.32
C SER A 60 -13.46 -7.26 -11.08
N VAL A 61 -12.76 -7.19 -9.94
CA VAL A 61 -13.21 -7.79 -8.67
C VAL A 61 -14.13 -6.85 -7.90
N LEU A 62 -13.88 -5.54 -7.97
CA LEU A 62 -14.61 -4.51 -7.24
C LEU A 62 -15.21 -3.51 -8.24
N PRO A 63 -16.43 -3.77 -8.76
CA PRO A 63 -17.05 -2.86 -9.71
C PRO A 63 -17.49 -1.54 -9.07
N GLY A 64 -17.57 -0.49 -9.90
CA GLY A 64 -18.06 0.84 -9.52
C GLY A 64 -17.18 1.56 -8.50
N ARG A 65 -17.82 2.33 -7.60
CA ARG A 65 -17.14 3.19 -6.62
C ARG A 65 -16.15 2.44 -5.72
N ALA A 66 -16.43 1.17 -5.40
CA ALA A 66 -15.52 0.37 -4.57
C ALA A 66 -14.18 0.11 -5.29
N GLY A 67 -14.22 -0.12 -6.61
CA GLY A 67 -13.03 -0.24 -7.46
C GLY A 67 -12.27 1.06 -7.56
N GLU A 68 -12.95 2.18 -7.80
CA GLU A 68 -12.33 3.51 -7.88
C GLU A 68 -11.59 3.88 -6.58
N VAL A 69 -12.23 3.68 -5.42
CA VAL A 69 -11.59 3.88 -4.10
C VAL A 69 -10.39 2.95 -3.92
N SER A 70 -10.49 1.71 -4.39
CA SER A 70 -9.41 0.73 -4.28
C SER A 70 -8.23 1.07 -5.19
N VAL A 71 -8.46 1.52 -6.43
CA VAL A 71 -7.40 2.03 -7.31
C VAL A 71 -6.67 3.20 -6.66
N LYS A 72 -7.40 4.17 -6.10
CA LYS A 72 -6.80 5.28 -5.36
C LYS A 72 -6.00 4.81 -4.13
N ALA A 73 -6.48 3.80 -3.43
CA ALA A 73 -5.77 3.20 -2.29
C ALA A 73 -4.45 2.54 -2.73
N TYR A 74 -4.45 1.82 -3.85
CA TYR A 74 -3.27 1.24 -4.46
C TYR A 74 -2.24 2.32 -4.84
N GLU A 75 -2.68 3.38 -5.52
CA GLU A 75 -1.82 4.50 -5.92
C GLU A 75 -1.19 5.20 -4.70
N LEU A 76 -1.96 5.42 -3.63
CA LEU A 76 -1.45 6.00 -2.39
C LEU A 76 -0.40 5.10 -1.73
N GLY A 77 -0.59 3.77 -1.76
CA GLY A 77 0.40 2.81 -1.28
C GLY A 77 1.70 2.87 -2.08
N LYS A 78 1.59 2.92 -3.41
CA LYS A 78 2.76 3.08 -4.29
C LYS A 78 3.52 4.38 -4.05
N ALA A 79 2.80 5.49 -3.97
CA ALA A 79 3.39 6.81 -3.73
C ALA A 79 4.14 6.83 -2.40
N PHE A 80 3.55 6.26 -1.34
CA PHE A 80 4.19 6.13 -0.04
C PHE A 80 5.52 5.35 -0.13
N TYR A 81 5.56 4.24 -0.85
CA TYR A 81 6.80 3.49 -1.05
C TYR A 81 7.85 4.31 -1.81
N ALA A 82 7.46 4.98 -2.89
CA ALA A 82 8.37 5.78 -3.72
C ALA A 82 8.99 6.97 -2.96
N GLU A 83 8.24 7.61 -2.06
CA GLU A 83 8.75 8.68 -1.19
C GLU A 83 9.78 8.14 -0.17
N ARG A 84 9.53 6.96 0.39
CA ARG A 84 10.44 6.32 1.35
C ARG A 84 11.70 5.75 0.71
N ALA A 85 11.60 5.18 -0.49
CA ALA A 85 12.76 4.68 -1.23
C ALA A 85 13.73 5.79 -1.67
N LYS A 86 13.29 7.05 -1.76
CA LYS A 86 14.15 8.21 -2.05
C LYS A 86 14.85 8.79 -0.81
N SER A 87 14.39 8.40 0.38
CA SER A 87 14.87 8.92 1.67
C SER A 87 15.73 7.90 2.42
N ALA A 88 16.04 6.76 1.79
CA ALA A 88 16.95 5.70 2.23
C ALA A 88 18.18 5.72 1.33
#